data_AF-A0A438D888-F1
#
_entry.id   AF-A0A438D888-F1
#
_cell.length_a   1.000
_cell.length_b   1.000
_cell.length_c   1.000
_cell.angle_alpha   90.00
_cell.angle_beta   90.00
_cell.angle_gamma   90.00
#
_symmetry.space_group_name_H-M   'P 1'
#
loop_
_entity.id
_entity.type
_entity.pdbx_description
1 polymer ?
#
loop_
_entity_poly.entity_id
_entity_poly.type
_entity_poly.pdbx_seq_one_letter_code
_entity_poly.pdbx_strand_id
1 'polypeptide(L)'
;MSDFFPLTKQVSVNMGGDPPTFVSARLPFGTPESVVSCIQHLQEWMVLETTEVVVVGIRYMMRTHAQLFKRLKVAEAMRTFISHHPGGIEEMRSKEKGAIRDETDQLKKEREALEAKYKGAEQENSQLKKDVDELRELETEYQRQVDEMYFFGHRFSMNKNGIMHDIPSLPSDDEDAIPGGPPR
;
A
#
# COMPACT_ATOMS: atom_id res chain seq x y z
N MET A 1 -24.99 80.78 19.53
CA MET A 1 -23.81 80.29 18.81
C MET A 1 -22.84 79.74 19.84
N SER A 2 -22.26 78.62 19.45
CA SER A 2 -21.53 77.62 20.22
C SER A 2 -20.22 78.12 20.82
N ASP A 3 -20.06 77.91 22.12
CA ASP A 3 -18.77 77.73 22.78
C ASP A 3 -18.88 76.59 23.82
N PHE A 4 -19.24 75.40 23.36
CA PHE A 4 -19.09 74.15 24.14
C PHE A 4 -17.71 73.53 23.85
N PHE A 5 -16.64 74.30 24.05
CA PHE A 5 -15.30 73.73 24.12
C PHE A 5 -14.98 73.52 25.60
N PRO A 6 -15.04 72.29 26.14
CA PRO A 6 -14.58 72.08 27.50
C PRO A 6 -13.10 72.45 27.56
N LEU A 7 -12.76 73.46 28.38
CA LEU A 7 -11.38 73.75 28.74
C LEU A 7 -10.80 72.45 29.30
N THR A 8 -9.90 71.80 28.58
CA THR A 8 -9.24 70.58 29.05
C THR A 8 -7.93 70.95 29.72
N LYS A 9 -7.69 70.44 30.94
CA LYS A 9 -6.39 70.51 31.61
C LYS A 9 -5.57 69.28 31.22
N GLN A 10 -4.30 69.49 30.86
CA GLN A 10 -3.36 68.40 30.66
C GLN A 10 -2.78 67.98 32.01
N VAL A 11 -2.87 66.70 32.33
CA VAL A 11 -2.22 66.09 33.49
C VAL A 11 -1.17 65.12 32.98
N SER A 12 0.07 65.29 33.42
CA SER A 12 1.18 64.40 33.13
C SER A 12 1.45 63.52 34.35
N VAL A 13 1.43 62.20 34.17
CA VAL A 13 1.80 61.23 35.20
C VAL A 13 3.18 60.67 34.85
N ASN A 14 4.07 60.64 35.84
CA ASN A 14 5.39 60.01 35.73
C ASN A 14 5.22 58.51 35.98
N MET A 15 5.55 57.68 35.00
CA MET A 15 5.45 56.22 35.10
C MET A 15 6.74 55.57 35.63
N GLY A 16 7.74 56.37 36.01
CA GLY A 16 9.08 55.87 36.38
C GLY A 16 9.90 55.42 35.17
N GLY A 17 10.97 54.67 35.43
CA GLY A 17 11.96 54.23 34.42
C GLY A 17 13.22 55.10 34.35
N ASP A 18 14.27 54.58 33.71
CA ASP A 18 15.50 55.31 33.37
C ASP A 18 15.80 55.18 31.87
N PRO A 19 15.54 56.22 31.04
CA PRO A 19 15.02 57.54 31.43
C PRO A 19 13.52 57.53 31.80
N PRO A 20 13.02 58.53 32.57
CA PRO A 20 11.64 58.56 33.03
C PRO A 20 10.63 58.66 31.88
N THR A 21 9.60 57.81 31.91
CA THR A 21 8.51 57.81 30.91
C THR A 21 7.30 58.56 31.45
N PHE A 22 6.76 59.51 30.68
CA PHE A 22 5.58 60.31 31.07
C PHE A 22 4.38 60.01 30.17
N VAL A 23 3.21 59.84 30.78
CA VAL A 23 1.93 59.75 30.05
C VAL A 23 1.10 60.99 30.35
N SER A 24 0.65 61.66 29.30
CA SER A 24 -0.23 62.84 29.41
C SER A 24 -1.65 62.50 29.03
N ALA A 25 -2.62 62.89 29.86
CA ALA A 25 -4.03 62.82 29.56
C ALA A 25 -4.66 64.23 29.59
N ARG A 26 -5.64 64.49 28.71
CA ARG A 26 -6.44 65.72 28.73
C ARG A 26 -7.77 65.43 29.42
N LEU A 27 -8.04 66.12 30.52
CA LEU A 27 -9.26 65.95 31.31
C LEU A 27 -10.05 67.27 31.34
N PRO A 28 -11.40 67.23 31.35
CA PRO A 28 -12.20 68.44 31.49
C PRO A 28 -11.87 69.21 32.78
N PHE A 29 -11.93 70.54 32.71
CA PHE A 29 -11.76 71.41 33.89
C PHE A 29 -12.85 71.11 34.93
N GLY A 30 -12.47 70.99 36.20
CA GLY A 30 -13.37 70.59 37.30
C GLY A 30 -13.45 69.09 37.59
N THR A 31 -12.64 68.25 36.91
CA THR A 31 -12.49 66.83 37.25
C THR A 31 -11.98 66.69 38.71
N PRO A 32 -12.71 66.01 39.60
CA PRO A 32 -12.28 65.82 41.00
C PRO A 32 -10.93 65.10 41.08
N GLU A 33 -10.09 65.43 42.06
CA GLU A 33 -8.78 64.77 42.23
C GLU A 33 -8.90 63.25 42.42
N SER A 34 -10.01 62.78 43.00
CA SER A 34 -10.30 61.35 43.15
C SER A 34 -10.37 60.61 41.81
N VAL A 35 -10.92 61.24 40.77
CA VAL A 35 -11.00 60.65 39.42
C VAL A 35 -9.62 60.59 38.78
N VAL A 36 -8.79 61.63 38.98
CA VAL A 36 -7.39 61.66 38.49
C VAL A 36 -6.55 60.57 39.18
N SER A 37 -6.69 60.42 40.49
CA SER A 37 -6.01 59.39 41.28
C SER A 37 -6.40 57.96 40.84
N CYS A 38 -7.70 57.73 40.58
CA CYS A 38 -8.17 56.44 40.05
C CYS A 38 -7.56 56.12 38.68
N ILE A 39 -7.45 57.11 37.78
CA ILE A 39 -6.83 56.92 36.46
C ILE A 39 -5.36 56.57 36.60
N GLN A 40 -4.62 57.28 37.45
CA GLN A 40 -3.20 56.99 37.71
C GLN A 40 -3.00 55.57 38.25
N HIS A 41 -3.79 55.17 39.25
CA HIS A 41 -3.69 53.84 39.84
C HIS A 41 -4.00 52.72 38.83
N LEU A 42 -4.99 52.91 37.96
CA LEU A 42 -5.29 51.95 36.89
C LEU A 42 -4.14 51.82 35.88
N GLN A 43 -3.48 52.93 35.55
CA GLN A 43 -2.33 52.90 34.64
C GLN A 43 -1.10 52.23 35.26
N GLU A 44 -0.80 52.52 36.53
CA GLU A 44 0.28 51.85 37.28
C GLU A 44 0.02 50.34 37.40
N TRP A 45 -1.23 49.95 37.69
CA TRP A 45 -1.65 48.55 37.69
C TRP A 45 -1.43 47.87 36.33
N MET A 46 -1.82 48.51 35.22
CA MET A 46 -1.60 47.97 33.87
C MET A 46 -0.11 47.83 33.51
N VAL A 47 0.74 48.76 33.95
CA VAL A 47 2.20 48.67 33.73
C VAL A 47 2.78 47.48 34.48
N LEU A 48 2.33 47.24 35.72
CA LEU A 48 2.77 46.09 36.50
C LEU A 48 2.32 44.76 35.84
N GLU A 49 1.06 44.67 35.43
CA GLU A 49 0.49 43.47 34.79
C GLU A 49 1.17 43.18 33.43
N THR A 50 1.41 44.19 32.60
CA THR A 50 2.15 44.02 31.34
C THR A 50 3.61 43.61 31.57
N THR A 51 4.26 44.16 32.60
CA THR A 51 5.62 43.77 32.98
C THR A 51 5.68 42.31 33.43
N GLU A 52 4.72 41.85 34.23
CA GLU A 52 4.65 40.45 34.66
C GLU A 52 4.49 39.50 33.46
N VAL A 53 3.59 39.81 32.53
CA VAL A 53 3.39 39.01 31.30
C VAL A 53 4.69 38.93 30.49
N VAL A 54 5.39 40.07 30.32
CA VAL A 54 6.67 40.11 29.60
C VAL A 54 7.75 39.28 30.31
N VAL A 55 7.87 39.37 31.63
CA VAL A 55 8.84 38.61 32.43
C VAL A 55 8.57 37.10 32.35
N VAL A 56 7.31 36.67 32.40
CA VAL A 56 6.93 35.26 32.23
C VAL A 56 7.29 34.77 30.83
N GLY A 57 7.01 35.58 29.80
CA GLY A 57 7.37 35.28 28.41
C GLY A 57 8.88 35.10 28.21
N ILE A 58 9.69 36.02 28.73
CA ILE A 58 11.17 35.93 28.68
C ILE A 58 11.66 34.66 29.39
N ARG A 59 11.13 34.37 30.58
CA ARG A 59 11.51 33.20 31.36
C ARG A 59 11.18 31.90 30.62
N TYR A 60 10.03 31.84 29.95
CA TYR A 60 9.66 30.71 29.09
C TYR A 60 10.64 30.56 27.92
N MET A 61 10.93 31.63 27.19
CA MET A 61 11.88 31.60 26.07
C MET A 61 13.27 31.12 26.50
N MET A 62 13.78 31.59 27.65
CA MET A 62 15.06 31.15 28.20
C MET A 62 15.09 29.64 28.52
N ARG A 63 13.99 29.11 29.09
CA ARG A 63 13.87 27.67 29.37
C ARG A 63 13.89 26.86 28.08
N THR A 64 13.16 27.29 27.06
CA THR A 64 13.13 26.63 25.75
C THR A 64 14.50 26.67 25.07
N HIS A 65 15.20 27.81 25.12
CA HIS A 65 16.55 27.94 24.58
C HIS A 65 17.53 26.97 25.26
N ALA A 66 17.49 26.84 26.59
CA ALA A 66 18.32 25.88 27.31
C ALA A 66 18.04 24.42 26.92
N GLN A 67 16.77 24.06 26.67
CA GLN A 67 16.41 22.73 26.18
C GLN A 67 16.91 22.47 24.76
N LEU A 68 16.76 23.44 23.86
CA LEU A 68 17.27 23.35 22.49
C LEU A 68 18.79 23.17 22.47
N PHE A 69 19.50 23.90 23.32
CA PHE A 69 20.95 23.76 23.45
C PHE A 69 21.37 22.35 23.92
N LYS A 70 20.63 21.75 24.86
CA LYS A 70 20.85 20.35 25.25
C LYS A 70 20.62 19.38 24.10
N ARG A 71 19.55 19.57 23.32
CA ARG A 71 19.26 18.75 22.12
C ARG A 71 20.33 18.90 21.06
N LEU A 72 20.83 20.12 20.85
CA LEU A 72 21.91 20.39 19.90
C LEU A 72 23.19 19.63 20.25
N LYS A 73 23.59 19.64 21.54
CA LYS A 73 24.76 18.87 22.00
C LYS A 73 24.64 17.37 21.71
N VAL A 74 23.46 16.78 21.91
CA VAL A 74 23.21 15.37 21.59
C VAL A 74 23.32 15.13 20.09
N ALA A 75 22.70 15.99 19.28
CA ALA A 75 22.76 15.87 17.83
C ALA A 75 24.20 15.99 17.29
N GLU A 76 25.02 16.89 17.84
CA GLU A 76 26.44 16.99 17.49
C GLU A 76 27.22 15.73 17.87
N ALA A 77 27.00 15.18 19.07
CA ALA A 77 27.62 13.92 19.49
C ALA A 77 27.21 12.73 18.61
N MET A 78 25.94 12.68 18.18
CA MET A 78 25.49 11.66 17.23
C MET A 78 26.16 11.85 15.86
N ARG A 79 26.27 13.09 15.38
CA ARG A 79 26.94 13.40 14.12
C ARG A 79 28.42 13.00 14.15
N THR A 80 29.13 13.31 15.23
CA THR A 80 30.53 12.89 15.38
C THR A 80 30.63 11.37 15.43
N PHE A 81 29.78 10.68 16.20
CA PHE A 81 29.75 9.21 16.23
C PHE A 81 29.57 8.60 14.83
N ILE A 82 28.58 9.06 14.06
CA ILE A 82 28.33 8.58 12.69
C ILE A 82 29.54 8.88 11.78
N SER A 83 30.15 10.05 11.94
CA SER A 83 31.28 10.49 11.11
C SER A 83 32.58 9.75 11.43
N HIS A 84 32.78 9.29 12.66
CA HIS A 84 33.96 8.51 13.07
C HIS A 84 33.80 7.01 12.78
N HIS A 85 32.59 6.55 12.44
CA HIS A 85 32.32 5.13 12.16
C HIS A 85 31.80 4.84 10.72
N PRO A 86 32.42 5.40 9.66
CA PRO A 86 32.00 5.10 8.28
C PRO A 86 32.27 3.63 7.91
N GLY A 87 33.34 3.05 8.47
CA GLY A 87 33.80 1.70 8.16
C GLY A 87 32.79 0.60 8.52
N GLY A 88 32.04 0.73 9.62
CA GLY A 88 31.03 -0.27 9.98
C GLY A 88 29.86 -0.36 8.99
N ILE A 89 29.46 0.78 8.42
CA ILE A 89 28.39 0.81 7.41
C ILE A 89 28.88 0.19 6.10
N GLU A 90 30.11 0.49 5.70
CA GLU A 90 30.71 -0.04 4.48
C GLU A 90 31.07 -1.53 4.60
N GLU A 91 31.51 -1.99 5.77
CA GLU A 91 31.76 -3.39 6.09
C GLU A 91 30.46 -4.20 6.07
N MET A 92 29.40 -3.71 6.72
CA MET A 92 28.07 -4.35 6.66
C MET A 92 27.56 -4.42 5.22
N ARG A 93 27.67 -3.32 4.46
CA ARG A 93 27.28 -3.27 3.04
C ARG A 93 28.09 -4.26 2.19
N SER A 94 29.38 -4.41 2.47
CA SER A 94 30.25 -5.34 1.74
C SER A 94 29.91 -6.79 2.05
N LYS A 95 29.63 -7.13 3.33
CA LYS A 95 29.16 -8.45 3.74
C LYS A 95 27.82 -8.80 3.10
N GLU A 96 26.87 -7.88 3.13
CA GLU A 96 25.55 -8.05 2.50
C GLU A 96 25.67 -8.25 0.99
N LYS A 97 26.48 -7.43 0.30
CA LYS A 97 26.75 -7.62 -1.14
C LYS A 97 27.38 -8.97 -1.47
N GLY A 98 28.27 -9.47 -0.61
CA GLY A 98 28.85 -10.80 -0.74
C GLY A 98 27.79 -11.89 -0.66
N ALA A 99 26.96 -11.86 0.40
CA ALA A 99 25.87 -12.81 0.60
C ALA A 99 24.88 -12.81 -0.58
N ILE A 100 24.46 -11.64 -1.06
CA ILE A 100 23.55 -11.52 -2.21
C ILE A 100 24.15 -12.16 -3.47
N ARG A 101 25.46 -11.98 -3.69
CA ARG A 101 26.13 -12.57 -4.86
C ARG A 101 26.17 -14.10 -4.77
N ASP A 102 26.49 -14.64 -3.61
CA ASP A 102 26.54 -16.09 -3.39
C ASP A 102 25.14 -16.73 -3.52
N GLU A 103 24.11 -16.10 -2.96
CA GLU A 103 22.70 -16.52 -3.10
C GLU A 103 22.24 -16.47 -4.57
N THR A 104 22.62 -15.42 -5.30
CA THR A 104 22.29 -15.29 -6.72
C THR A 104 22.94 -16.40 -7.56
N ASP A 105 24.21 -16.70 -7.30
CA ASP A 105 24.94 -17.76 -7.98
C ASP A 105 24.36 -19.15 -7.66
N GLN A 106 23.90 -19.37 -6.41
CA GLN A 106 23.21 -20.60 -6.01
C GLN A 106 21.87 -20.75 -6.72
N LEU A 107 21.01 -19.71 -6.69
CA LEU A 107 19.71 -19.73 -7.36
C LEU A 107 19.83 -19.96 -8.87
N LYS A 108 20.87 -19.40 -9.50
CA LYS A 108 21.15 -19.64 -10.92
C LYS A 108 21.46 -21.11 -11.19
N LYS A 109 22.32 -21.75 -10.39
CA LYS A 109 22.65 -23.18 -10.52
C LYS A 109 21.41 -24.06 -10.30
N GLU A 110 20.60 -23.74 -9.30
CA GLU A 110 19.36 -24.47 -9.01
C GLU A 110 18.35 -24.35 -10.17
N ARG A 111 18.20 -23.15 -10.75
CA ARG A 111 17.36 -22.93 -11.93
C ARG A 111 17.84 -23.74 -13.12
N GLU A 112 19.14 -23.74 -13.41
CA GLU A 112 19.73 -24.52 -14.51
C GLU A 112 19.50 -26.03 -14.31
N ALA A 113 19.69 -26.52 -13.09
CA ALA A 113 19.41 -27.93 -12.75
C ALA A 113 17.92 -28.29 -12.88
N LEU A 114 17.03 -27.40 -12.46
CA LEU A 114 15.59 -27.59 -12.59
C LEU A 114 15.15 -27.57 -14.06
N GLU A 115 15.71 -26.66 -14.87
CA GLU A 115 15.44 -26.55 -16.29
C GLU A 115 15.88 -27.83 -17.04
N ALA A 116 17.02 -28.41 -16.67
CA ALA A 116 17.47 -29.69 -17.22
C ALA A 116 16.51 -30.83 -16.87
N LYS A 117 16.05 -30.91 -15.61
CA LYS A 117 15.06 -31.90 -15.18
C LYS A 117 13.73 -31.75 -15.91
N TYR A 118 13.26 -30.51 -16.09
CA TYR A 118 12.03 -30.23 -16.80
C TYR A 118 12.07 -30.72 -18.26
N LYS A 119 13.16 -30.43 -18.98
CA LYS A 119 13.35 -30.91 -20.36
C LYS A 119 13.38 -32.45 -20.44
N GLY A 120 14.02 -33.10 -19.47
CA GLY A 120 14.00 -34.58 -19.37
C GLY A 120 12.59 -35.13 -19.19
N ALA A 121 11.81 -34.55 -18.26
CA ALA A 121 10.43 -34.95 -18.03
C ALA A 121 9.50 -34.68 -19.22
N GLU A 122 9.70 -33.58 -19.95
CA GLU A 122 8.94 -33.25 -21.16
C GLU A 122 9.20 -34.26 -22.29
N GLN A 123 10.44 -34.72 -22.43
CA GLN A 123 10.79 -35.77 -23.37
C GLN A 123 10.16 -37.12 -22.99
N GLU A 124 10.23 -37.51 -21.72
CA GLU A 124 9.59 -38.74 -21.22
C GLU A 124 8.07 -38.71 -21.43
N ASN A 125 7.42 -37.58 -21.12
CA ASN A 125 5.98 -37.42 -21.30
C ASN A 125 5.58 -37.48 -22.78
N SER A 126 6.41 -36.93 -23.67
CA SER A 126 6.22 -37.04 -25.12
C SER A 126 6.35 -38.48 -25.62
N GLN A 127 7.22 -39.29 -25.02
CA GLN A 127 7.34 -40.71 -25.33
C GLN A 127 6.13 -41.49 -24.80
N LEU A 128 5.78 -41.31 -23.53
CA LEU A 128 4.61 -41.95 -22.91
C LEU A 128 3.33 -41.65 -23.69
N LYS A 129 3.17 -40.44 -24.22
CA LYS A 129 2.00 -40.10 -25.03
C LYS A 129 1.90 -40.97 -26.29
N LYS A 130 3.03 -41.23 -26.96
CA LYS A 130 3.06 -42.13 -28.12
C LYS A 130 2.75 -43.56 -27.72
N ASP A 131 3.34 -44.03 -26.62
CA ASP A 131 3.13 -45.39 -26.11
C ASP A 131 1.64 -45.60 -25.73
N VAL A 132 0.99 -44.58 -25.16
CA VAL A 132 -0.45 -44.60 -24.86
C VAL A 132 -1.31 -44.63 -26.14
N ASP A 133 -0.93 -43.87 -27.16
CA ASP A 133 -1.64 -43.89 -28.45
C ASP A 133 -1.49 -45.27 -29.13
N GLU A 134 -0.30 -45.88 -29.11
CA GLU A 134 -0.05 -47.24 -29.63
C GLU A 134 -0.84 -48.31 -28.87
N LEU A 135 -0.87 -48.25 -27.52
CA LEU A 135 -1.66 -49.16 -26.71
C LEU A 135 -3.16 -49.05 -27.00
N ARG A 136 -3.64 -47.83 -27.25
CA ARG A 136 -5.05 -47.59 -27.62
C ARG A 136 -5.37 -48.19 -28.98
N GLU A 137 -4.49 -48.09 -29.97
CA GLU A 137 -4.66 -48.77 -31.25
C GLU A 137 -4.70 -50.29 -31.09
N LEU A 138 -3.77 -50.86 -30.32
CA LEU A 138 -3.73 -52.29 -30.04
C LEU A 138 -4.99 -52.78 -29.29
N GLU A 139 -5.51 -51.99 -28.35
CA GLU A 139 -6.76 -52.28 -27.65
C GLU A 139 -7.95 -52.32 -28.61
N THR A 140 -8.04 -51.36 -29.55
CA THR A 140 -9.11 -51.37 -30.55
C THR A 140 -9.04 -52.56 -31.49
N GLU A 141 -7.83 -52.98 -31.87
CA GLU A 141 -7.62 -54.17 -32.70
C GLU A 141 -7.98 -55.46 -31.95
N TYR A 142 -7.58 -55.56 -30.67
CA TYR A 142 -7.93 -56.68 -29.82
C TYR A 142 -9.46 -56.78 -29.64
N GLN A 143 -10.12 -55.66 -29.35
CA GLN A 143 -11.58 -55.63 -29.20
C GLN A 143 -12.27 -56.06 -30.49
N ARG A 144 -11.78 -55.60 -31.66
CA ARG A 144 -12.30 -56.02 -32.97
C ARG A 144 -12.21 -57.54 -33.16
N GLN A 145 -11.07 -58.15 -32.80
CA GLN A 145 -10.90 -59.60 -32.89
C GLN A 145 -11.84 -60.37 -31.96
N VAL A 146 -12.03 -59.88 -30.73
CA VAL A 146 -12.98 -60.45 -29.77
C VAL A 146 -14.41 -60.38 -30.33
N ASP A 147 -14.81 -59.23 -30.85
CA ASP A 147 -16.14 -59.03 -31.43
C ASP A 147 -16.35 -59.93 -32.65
N GLU A 148 -15.38 -60.02 -33.56
CA GLU A 148 -15.44 -60.91 -34.73
C GLU A 148 -15.60 -62.37 -34.33
N MET A 149 -14.84 -62.84 -33.34
CA MET A 149 -14.96 -64.20 -32.81
C MET A 149 -16.34 -64.45 -32.18
N TYR A 150 -16.87 -63.49 -31.42
CA TYR A 150 -18.20 -63.57 -30.82
C TYR A 150 -19.30 -63.66 -31.90
N PHE A 151 -19.26 -62.80 -32.91
CA PHE A 151 -20.20 -62.83 -34.03
C PHE A 151 -20.13 -64.15 -34.81
N PHE A 152 -18.93 -64.69 -35.02
CA PHE A 152 -18.75 -65.99 -35.66
C PHE A 152 -19.41 -67.11 -34.86
N GLY A 153 -19.17 -67.16 -33.54
CA GLY A 153 -19.79 -68.15 -32.64
C GLY A 153 -21.32 -68.04 -32.59
N HIS A 154 -21.84 -66.81 -32.51
CA HIS A 154 -23.28 -66.56 -32.57
C HIS A 154 -23.88 -67.04 -33.89
N ARG A 155 -23.29 -66.68 -35.03
CA ARG A 155 -23.76 -67.11 -36.36
C ARG A 155 -23.71 -68.64 -36.51
N PHE A 156 -22.66 -69.28 -36.02
CA PHE A 156 -22.56 -70.74 -35.99
C PHE A 156 -23.69 -71.37 -35.15
N SER A 157 -23.99 -70.79 -33.98
CA SER A 157 -25.07 -71.28 -33.11
C SER A 157 -26.47 -71.12 -33.72
N MET A 158 -26.76 -69.98 -34.35
CA MET A 158 -28.04 -69.76 -35.05
C MET A 158 -28.24 -70.74 -36.22
N ASN A 159 -27.15 -71.04 -36.95
CA ASN A 159 -27.19 -71.98 -38.07
C ASN A 159 -27.44 -73.42 -37.60
N LYS A 160 -26.84 -73.83 -36.48
CA LYS A 160 -27.04 -75.17 -35.89
C LYS A 160 -28.47 -75.42 -35.41
N ASN A 161 -29.16 -74.38 -34.96
CA ASN A 161 -30.50 -74.48 -34.40
C ASN A 161 -31.61 -74.28 -35.45
N GLY A 162 -31.26 -74.14 -36.74
CA GLY A 162 -32.23 -73.96 -37.82
C GLY A 162 -32.94 -72.59 -37.84
N ILE A 163 -32.50 -71.62 -37.03
CA ILE A 163 -33.18 -70.33 -36.84
C ILE A 163 -33.11 -69.44 -38.11
N MET A 164 -32.13 -69.64 -38.99
CA MET A 164 -31.98 -68.84 -40.22
C MET A 164 -33.09 -69.01 -41.26
N HIS A 165 -33.97 -70.02 -41.12
CA HIS A 165 -35.05 -70.25 -42.10
C HIS A 165 -36.42 -69.65 -41.70
N ASP A 166 -36.56 -69.09 -40.49
CA ASP A 166 -37.81 -68.51 -39.99
C ASP A 166 -37.68 -67.00 -39.70
N ILE A 167 -37.07 -66.24 -40.60
CA ILE A 167 -37.39 -64.80 -40.71
C ILE A 167 -38.40 -64.69 -41.85
N PRO A 168 -39.72 -64.50 -41.59
CA PRO A 168 -40.64 -64.11 -42.63
C PRO A 168 -40.14 -62.79 -43.21
N SER A 169 -39.78 -62.80 -44.49
CA SER A 169 -39.49 -61.58 -45.23
C SER A 169 -40.68 -60.64 -45.06
N LEU A 170 -40.52 -59.58 -44.27
CA LEU A 170 -41.47 -58.47 -44.33
C LEU A 170 -41.36 -57.88 -45.75
N PRO A 171 -42.48 -57.61 -46.44
CA PRO A 171 -42.43 -56.98 -47.73
C PRO A 171 -41.73 -55.63 -47.59
N SER A 172 -40.71 -55.41 -48.43
CA SER A 172 -40.15 -54.08 -48.64
C SER A 172 -41.25 -53.23 -49.25
N ASP A 173 -41.75 -52.28 -48.46
CA ASP A 173 -42.75 -51.31 -48.84
C ASP A 173 -42.09 -50.30 -49.79
N ASP A 174 -42.05 -50.65 -51.08
CA ASP A 174 -41.81 -49.71 -52.17
C ASP A 174 -43.03 -48.79 -52.25
N GLU A 175 -43.08 -47.74 -51.44
CA GLU A 175 -44.09 -46.68 -51.56
C GLU A 175 -43.42 -45.31 -51.74
N ASP A 176 -43.68 -44.79 -52.94
CA ASP A 176 -43.86 -43.39 -53.29
C ASP A 176 -42.65 -42.43 -53.35
N ALA A 177 -42.10 -42.38 -54.56
CA ALA A 177 -41.63 -41.13 -55.14
C ALA A 177 -42.79 -40.10 -55.21
N ILE A 178 -42.78 -39.10 -54.31
CA ILE A 178 -43.49 -37.84 -54.53
C ILE A 178 -42.48 -36.81 -55.11
N PRO A 179 -42.67 -36.35 -56.36
CA PRO A 179 -41.91 -35.23 -56.91
C PRO A 179 -42.65 -33.92 -56.62
N GLY A 180 -42.02 -32.97 -55.93
CA GLY A 180 -42.53 -31.60 -55.85
C GLY A 180 -41.79 -30.70 -54.84
N GLY A 181 -40.97 -29.76 -55.35
CA GLY A 181 -40.25 -28.73 -54.58
C GLY A 181 -41.15 -27.57 -54.07
N PRO A 182 -40.69 -26.30 -53.95
CA PRO A 182 -39.36 -25.71 -54.17
C PRO A 182 -38.90 -24.82 -52.96
N PRO A 183 -37.84 -23.97 -53.05
CA PRO A 183 -37.03 -23.53 -51.91
C PRO A 183 -37.52 -22.25 -51.21
N ARG A 184 -37.12 -22.11 -49.94
CA ARG A 184 -36.98 -20.82 -49.23
C ARG A 184 -35.72 -20.83 -48.39
#